data_AF-A0A967FFQ9-F1
#
_entry.id   AF-A0A967FFQ9-F1
#
_cell.length_a   1.000
_cell.length_b   1.000
_cell.length_c   1.000
_cell.angle_alpha   90.00
_cell.angle_beta   90.00
_cell.angle_gamma   90.00
#
_symmetry.space_group_name_H-M   'P 1'
#
loop_
_entity.id
_entity.type
_entity.pdbx_description
1 polymer ?
#
loop_
_entity_poly.entity_id
_entity_poly.type
_entity_poly.pdbx_seq_one_letter_code
_entity_poly.pdbx_strand_id
1 'polypeptide(L)'
;MKSVKSVVNNVIISLMRLLRDRIKDFFLPTFSELSLFMMSLSFLLVLFFSQSMRAGFFKFLTVPCRDTRIFALLVFFGAGLALSIFHVFTDRQKSRIEKYAMLFFAVMANAICGILASLHILGISTKAPDAFFILRVWDLLDPEDAPSVVSRIYLILPVWNIINCVLLIVSFRLGWITDKNISDEKAGRLEILLGSLITAVIFVVCQFIFKLYWAITFSICVIYATSFSDAFGSIFYPERRQAALANLDSQGTPGPAEKSETCRLCGRQIQPPETPYVINRKLIVCKQCNDNIQSRT
;
A
#
# COMPACT_ATOMS: atom_id res chain seq x y z
N MET A 1 -11.82 16.49 40.93
CA MET A 1 -12.18 17.06 39.62
C MET A 1 -10.93 17.08 38.74
N LYS A 2 -10.90 16.38 37.61
CA LYS A 2 -9.81 16.56 36.63
C LYS A 2 -9.93 17.99 36.10
N SER A 3 -8.84 18.75 36.10
CA SER A 3 -8.82 20.10 35.55
C SER A 3 -9.26 20.05 34.09
N VAL A 4 -10.17 20.94 33.68
CA VAL A 4 -10.64 21.08 32.28
C VAL A 4 -9.45 21.09 31.30
N LYS A 5 -8.33 21.69 31.70
CA LYS A 5 -7.07 21.71 30.94
C LYS A 5 -6.51 20.32 30.64
N SER A 6 -6.64 19.36 31.56
CA SER A 6 -6.18 17.97 31.34
C SER A 6 -7.06 17.24 30.34
N VAL A 7 -8.37 17.53 30.32
CA VAL A 7 -9.32 16.93 29.36
C VAL A 7 -9.02 17.45 27.96
N VAL A 8 -8.86 18.77 27.80
CA VAL A 8 -8.54 19.41 26.52
C VAL A 8 -7.21 18.89 25.95
N ASN A 9 -6.15 18.80 26.76
CA ASN A 9 -4.86 18.27 26.31
C ASN A 9 -4.97 16.81 25.82
N ASN A 10 -5.75 15.96 26.50
CA ASN A 10 -5.94 14.58 26.07
C ASN A 10 -6.70 14.48 24.74
N VAL A 11 -7.70 15.34 24.52
CA VAL A 11 -8.45 15.41 23.25
C VAL A 11 -7.53 15.86 22.11
N ILE A 12 -6.74 16.91 22.30
CA ILE A 12 -5.80 17.41 21.28
C ILE A 12 -4.75 16.34 20.94
N ILE A 13 -4.18 15.66 21.93
CA ILE A 13 -3.22 14.58 21.70
C ILE A 13 -3.87 13.42 20.95
N SER A 14 -5.10 13.04 21.29
CA SER A 14 -5.84 11.98 20.59
C SER A 14 -6.14 12.38 19.14
N LEU A 15 -6.59 13.61 18.89
CA LEU A 15 -6.84 14.13 17.55
C LEU A 15 -5.57 14.18 16.70
N MET A 16 -4.44 14.64 17.25
CA MET A 16 -3.15 14.65 16.54
C MET A 16 -2.62 13.24 16.25
N ARG A 17 -2.94 12.24 17.08
CA ARG A 17 -2.62 10.83 16.78
C ARG A 17 -3.49 10.33 15.63
N LEU A 18 -4.81 10.54 15.70
CA LEU A 18 -5.74 10.15 14.63
C LEU A 18 -5.40 10.80 13.29
N LEU A 19 -5.09 12.10 13.27
CA LEU A 19 -4.68 12.80 12.06
C LEU A 19 -3.37 12.25 11.51
N ARG A 20 -2.38 12.00 12.37
CA ARG A 20 -1.10 11.43 11.96
C ARG A 20 -1.26 10.02 11.38
N ASP A 21 -2.10 9.20 11.98
CA ASP A 21 -2.34 7.83 11.52
C ASP A 21 -3.10 7.86 10.18
N ARG A 22 -4.12 8.72 10.04
CA ARG A 22 -4.79 8.95 8.75
C ARG A 22 -3.85 9.47 7.66
N ILE A 23 -2.98 10.42 8.01
CA ILE A 23 -1.96 10.95 7.09
C ILE A 23 -1.01 9.83 6.69
N LYS A 24 -0.54 9.01 7.64
CA LYS A 24 0.31 7.85 7.34
C LYS A 24 -0.39 6.86 6.43
N ASP A 25 -1.62 6.47 6.72
CA ASP A 25 -2.39 5.52 5.91
C ASP A 25 -2.63 6.06 4.50
N PHE A 26 -2.82 7.38 4.39
CA PHE A 26 -2.99 8.04 3.10
C PHE A 26 -1.70 8.06 2.27
N PHE A 27 -0.54 8.27 2.90
CA PHE A 27 0.75 8.38 2.22
C PHE A 27 1.51 7.05 2.07
N LEU A 28 1.21 6.05 2.90
CA LEU A 28 1.87 4.75 2.93
C LEU A 28 0.84 3.67 2.59
N PRO A 29 0.57 3.44 1.29
CA PRO A 29 -0.41 2.46 0.89
C PRO A 29 -0.01 1.06 1.38
N THR A 30 -1.00 0.37 1.92
CA THR A 30 -0.93 -1.06 2.14
C THR A 30 -1.50 -1.76 0.91
N PHE A 31 -0.84 -2.82 0.47
CA PHE A 31 -1.26 -3.59 -0.70
C PHE A 31 -1.75 -4.96 -0.23
N SER A 32 -3.05 -5.19 -0.36
CA SER A 32 -3.64 -6.52 -0.21
C SER A 32 -3.27 -7.42 -1.39
N GLU A 33 -3.32 -8.74 -1.21
CA GLU A 33 -3.16 -9.69 -2.32
C GLU A 33 -4.15 -9.40 -3.46
N LEU A 34 -5.40 -9.07 -3.11
CA LEU A 34 -6.44 -8.75 -4.08
C LEU A 34 -6.09 -7.50 -4.89
N SER A 35 -5.63 -6.42 -4.24
CA SER A 35 -5.24 -5.18 -4.92
C SER A 35 -4.07 -5.37 -5.88
N LEU A 36 -3.07 -6.18 -5.49
CA LEU A 36 -1.91 -6.50 -6.34
C LEU A 36 -2.33 -7.34 -7.54
N PHE A 37 -3.16 -8.35 -7.32
CA PHE A 37 -3.73 -9.15 -8.40
C PHE A 37 -4.51 -8.30 -9.39
N MET A 38 -5.38 -7.41 -8.89
CA MET A 38 -6.20 -6.51 -9.71
C MET A 38 -5.34 -5.52 -10.50
N MET A 39 -4.25 -5.03 -9.91
CA MET A 39 -3.25 -4.20 -10.59
C MET A 39 -2.53 -4.98 -11.69
N SER A 40 -2.10 -6.22 -11.43
CA SER A 40 -1.49 -7.10 -12.44
C SER A 40 -2.46 -7.44 -13.57
N LEU A 41 -3.71 -7.74 -13.25
CA LEU A 41 -4.77 -7.98 -14.23
C LEU A 41 -5.00 -6.76 -15.11
N SER A 42 -5.10 -5.57 -14.50
CA SER A 42 -5.24 -4.30 -15.22
C SER A 42 -4.06 -4.05 -16.16
N PHE A 43 -2.83 -4.32 -15.70
CA PHE A 43 -1.63 -4.19 -16.53
C PHE A 43 -1.67 -5.14 -17.71
N LEU A 44 -2.05 -6.41 -17.50
CA LEU A 44 -2.18 -7.40 -18.56
C LEU A 44 -3.27 -7.01 -19.57
N LEU A 45 -4.45 -6.57 -19.10
CA LEU A 45 -5.52 -6.10 -20.00
C LEU A 45 -5.03 -4.96 -20.88
N VAL A 46 -4.38 -3.96 -20.29
CA VAL A 46 -3.82 -2.83 -21.04
C VAL A 46 -2.73 -3.30 -22.01
N LEU A 47 -1.85 -4.20 -21.57
CA LEU A 47 -0.80 -4.76 -22.41
C LEU A 47 -1.37 -5.57 -23.59
N PHE A 48 -2.43 -6.36 -23.41
CA PHE A 48 -2.98 -7.18 -24.49
C PHE A 48 -3.81 -6.37 -25.48
N PHE A 49 -4.65 -5.45 -24.99
CA PHE A 49 -5.64 -4.78 -25.80
C PHE A 49 -5.19 -3.40 -26.34
N SER A 50 -4.22 -2.74 -25.71
CA SER A 50 -3.69 -1.46 -26.22
C SER A 50 -2.53 -1.67 -27.19
N GLN A 51 -2.72 -1.34 -28.47
CA GLN A 51 -1.66 -1.39 -29.47
C GLN A 51 -0.50 -0.44 -29.13
N SER A 52 -0.79 0.76 -28.61
CA SER A 52 0.24 1.74 -28.23
C SER A 52 1.12 1.24 -27.07
N MET A 53 0.50 0.59 -26.07
CA MET A 53 1.25 -0.04 -24.98
C MET A 53 2.14 -1.16 -25.51
N ARG A 54 1.61 -2.06 -26.35
CA ARG A 54 2.41 -3.14 -26.96
C ARG A 54 3.58 -2.62 -27.75
N ALA A 55 3.36 -1.63 -28.62
CA ALA A 55 4.42 -1.05 -29.43
C ALA A 55 5.51 -0.42 -28.55
N GLY A 56 5.13 0.31 -27.50
CA GLY A 56 6.08 0.87 -26.53
C GLY A 56 6.84 -0.21 -25.76
N PHE A 57 6.14 -1.25 -25.31
CA PHE A 57 6.71 -2.38 -24.58
C PHE A 57 7.69 -3.20 -25.44
N PHE A 58 7.31 -3.57 -26.67
CA PHE A 58 8.21 -4.26 -27.60
C PHE A 58 9.39 -3.40 -27.98
N LYS A 59 9.19 -2.10 -28.27
CA LYS A 59 10.29 -1.18 -28.51
C LYS A 59 11.27 -1.20 -27.33
N PHE A 60 10.76 -1.11 -26.11
CA PHE A 60 11.56 -1.18 -24.88
C PHE A 60 12.33 -2.50 -24.75
N LEU A 61 11.71 -3.64 -25.07
CA LEU A 61 12.38 -4.95 -25.05
C LEU A 61 13.43 -5.13 -26.16
N THR A 62 13.22 -4.51 -27.33
CA THR A 62 14.16 -4.62 -28.47
C THR A 62 15.36 -3.68 -28.38
N VAL A 63 15.30 -2.62 -27.55
CA VAL A 63 16.50 -1.82 -27.27
C VAL A 63 17.51 -2.76 -26.64
N PRO A 64 18.70 -2.98 -27.25
CA PRO A 64 19.68 -3.89 -26.71
C PRO A 64 19.98 -3.44 -25.29
N CYS A 65 19.51 -4.21 -24.31
CA CYS A 65 19.72 -3.96 -22.89
C CYS A 65 21.19 -4.25 -22.56
N ARG A 66 22.08 -3.42 -23.10
CA ARG A 66 23.51 -3.50 -22.89
C ARG A 66 23.84 -3.20 -21.43
N ASP A 67 22.96 -2.46 -20.76
CA ASP A 67 22.98 -2.27 -19.32
C ASP A 67 22.26 -3.43 -18.62
N THR A 68 23.05 -4.29 -17.98
CA THR A 68 22.59 -5.43 -17.17
C THR A 68 21.66 -5.00 -16.04
N ARG A 69 21.75 -3.75 -15.57
CA ARG A 69 20.89 -3.21 -14.50
C ARG A 69 19.46 -3.04 -14.97
N ILE A 70 19.25 -2.51 -16.18
CA ILE A 70 17.90 -2.32 -16.75
C ILE A 70 17.24 -3.68 -16.96
N PHE A 71 17.99 -4.65 -17.48
CA PHE A 71 17.50 -6.02 -17.63
C PHE A 71 17.12 -6.64 -16.29
N ALA A 72 17.96 -6.49 -15.26
CA ALA A 72 17.65 -6.97 -13.92
C ALA A 72 16.38 -6.33 -13.33
N LEU A 73 16.19 -5.02 -13.51
CA LEU A 73 14.98 -4.32 -13.08
C LEU A 73 13.73 -4.83 -13.81
N LEU A 74 13.84 -5.10 -15.12
CA LEU A 74 12.76 -5.68 -15.92
C LEU A 74 12.38 -7.08 -15.45
N VAL A 75 13.37 -7.94 -15.21
CA VAL A 75 13.15 -9.29 -14.67
C VAL A 75 12.49 -9.20 -13.30
N PHE A 76 12.95 -8.30 -12.44
CA PHE A 76 12.39 -8.12 -11.10
C PHE A 76 10.94 -7.59 -11.14
N PHE A 77 10.65 -6.64 -12.05
CA PHE A 77 9.30 -6.15 -12.30
C PHE A 77 8.37 -7.28 -12.80
N GLY A 78 8.83 -8.06 -13.78
CA GLY A 78 8.08 -9.20 -14.31
C GLY A 78 7.83 -10.29 -13.28
N ALA A 79 8.81 -10.58 -12.43
CA ALA A 79 8.66 -11.50 -11.30
C ALA A 79 7.60 -11.00 -10.30
N GLY A 80 7.63 -9.72 -9.94
CA GLY A 80 6.62 -9.11 -9.06
C GLY A 80 5.19 -9.19 -9.62
N LEU A 81 5.03 -8.96 -10.93
CA LEU A 81 3.76 -9.14 -11.63
C LEU A 81 3.29 -10.60 -11.59
N ALA A 82 4.17 -11.54 -11.93
CA ALA A 82 3.82 -12.96 -11.96
C ALA A 82 3.47 -13.49 -10.56
N LEU A 83 4.22 -13.10 -9.54
CA LEU A 83 3.97 -13.46 -8.14
C LEU A 83 2.64 -12.90 -7.63
N SER A 84 2.29 -11.67 -8.02
CA SER A 84 1.00 -11.05 -7.66
C SER A 84 -0.20 -11.84 -8.22
N ILE A 85 -0.05 -12.44 -9.40
CA ILE A 85 -1.06 -13.34 -9.99
C ILE A 85 -1.03 -14.71 -9.29
N PHE A 86 0.16 -15.28 -9.10
CA PHE A 86 0.30 -16.62 -8.52
C PHE A 86 -0.21 -16.72 -7.08
N HIS A 87 0.13 -15.75 -6.23
CA HIS A 87 -0.20 -15.80 -4.81
C HIS A 87 -1.68 -15.62 -4.52
N VAL A 88 -2.44 -14.92 -5.37
CA VAL A 88 -3.89 -14.79 -5.16
C VAL A 88 -4.62 -16.15 -5.24
N PHE A 89 -4.03 -17.13 -5.93
CA PHE A 89 -4.60 -18.48 -6.09
C PHE A 89 -3.97 -19.53 -5.18
N THR A 90 -2.93 -19.18 -4.41
CA THR A 90 -2.11 -20.16 -3.68
C THR A 90 -1.96 -19.79 -2.20
N ASP A 91 -2.21 -20.75 -1.32
CA ASP A 91 -2.18 -20.59 0.15
C ASP A 91 -0.77 -20.59 0.75
N ARG A 92 0.24 -20.29 -0.05
CA ARG A 92 1.64 -20.37 0.34
C ARG A 92 2.08 -19.08 1.03
N GLN A 93 2.73 -19.22 2.19
CA GLN A 93 3.40 -18.09 2.85
C GLN A 93 4.44 -17.46 1.93
N LYS A 94 4.36 -16.14 1.78
CA LYS A 94 5.26 -15.37 0.93
C LYS A 94 6.60 -15.14 1.64
N SER A 95 7.70 -15.45 0.97
CA SER A 95 9.03 -15.04 1.40
C SER A 95 9.19 -13.53 1.32
N ARG A 96 10.15 -12.97 2.09
CA ARG A 96 10.45 -11.53 2.06
C ARG A 96 10.81 -11.02 0.66
N ILE A 97 11.54 -11.83 -0.11
CA ILE A 97 11.96 -11.47 -1.48
C ILE A 97 10.75 -11.42 -2.41
N GLU A 98 9.83 -12.40 -2.32
CA GLU A 98 8.59 -12.41 -3.11
C GLU A 98 7.75 -11.16 -2.82
N LYS A 99 7.57 -10.81 -1.54
CA LYS A 99 6.88 -9.58 -1.14
C LYS A 99 7.56 -8.33 -1.67
N TYR A 100 8.89 -8.26 -1.61
CA TYR A 100 9.64 -7.11 -2.11
C TYR A 100 9.51 -6.97 -3.63
N ALA A 101 9.50 -8.07 -4.38
CA ALA A 101 9.26 -8.07 -5.82
C ALA A 101 7.84 -7.60 -6.16
N MET A 102 6.82 -8.11 -5.46
CA MET A 102 5.43 -7.67 -5.63
C MET A 102 5.27 -6.17 -5.31
N LEU A 103 5.91 -5.70 -4.23
CA LEU A 103 5.91 -4.29 -3.86
C LEU A 103 6.60 -3.42 -4.92
N PHE A 104 7.76 -3.86 -5.41
CA PHE A 104 8.48 -3.16 -6.47
C PHE A 104 7.65 -3.05 -7.75
N PHE A 105 6.98 -4.13 -8.14
CA PHE A 105 6.02 -4.10 -9.25
C PHE A 105 4.94 -3.04 -9.01
N ALA A 106 4.30 -3.04 -7.84
CA ALA A 106 3.21 -2.10 -7.54
C ALA A 106 3.66 -0.64 -7.57
N VAL A 107 4.82 -0.33 -6.96
CA VAL A 107 5.39 1.03 -6.93
C VAL A 107 5.75 1.48 -8.35
N MET A 108 6.46 0.65 -9.11
CA MET A 108 6.89 1.00 -10.46
C MET A 108 5.72 1.14 -11.44
N ALA A 109 4.73 0.25 -11.35
CA ALA A 109 3.55 0.30 -12.20
C ALA A 109 2.75 1.60 -11.96
N ASN A 110 2.51 1.95 -10.69
CA ASN A 110 1.86 3.22 -10.34
C ASN A 110 2.68 4.43 -10.80
N ALA A 111 3.99 4.43 -10.52
CA ALA A 111 4.87 5.53 -10.88
C ALA A 111 4.91 5.80 -12.39
N ILE A 112 5.18 4.75 -13.18
CA ILE A 112 5.25 4.85 -14.65
C ILE A 112 3.90 5.32 -15.20
N CYS A 113 2.81 4.72 -14.71
CA CYS A 113 1.47 5.04 -15.14
C CYS A 113 1.10 6.50 -14.84
N GLY A 114 1.29 6.95 -13.61
CA GLY A 114 0.93 8.29 -13.20
C GLY A 114 1.77 9.36 -13.91
N ILE A 115 3.06 9.11 -14.13
CA ILE A 115 3.91 10.00 -14.94
C ILE A 115 3.39 10.05 -16.39
N LEU A 116 3.20 8.92 -17.05
CA LEU A 116 2.79 8.88 -18.46
C LEU A 116 1.38 9.42 -18.69
N ALA A 117 0.43 9.14 -17.79
CA ALA A 117 -0.90 9.73 -17.81
C ALA A 117 -0.84 11.25 -17.67
N SER A 118 0.00 11.75 -16.76
CA SER A 118 0.15 13.19 -16.53
C SER A 118 0.80 13.90 -17.71
N LEU A 119 1.86 13.33 -18.28
CA LEU A 119 2.49 13.86 -19.51
C LEU A 119 1.50 13.92 -20.68
N HIS A 120 0.65 12.89 -20.80
CA HIS A 120 -0.38 12.85 -21.84
C HIS A 120 -1.44 13.94 -21.64
N ILE A 121 -1.95 14.13 -20.42
CA ILE A 121 -2.97 15.16 -20.12
C ILE A 121 -2.40 16.57 -20.30
N LEU A 122 -1.15 16.80 -19.93
CA LEU A 122 -0.46 18.08 -20.16
C LEU A 122 -0.17 18.36 -21.64
N GLY A 123 -0.53 17.43 -22.54
CA GLY A 123 -0.29 17.58 -23.97
C GLY A 123 1.20 17.64 -24.31
N ILE A 124 2.06 17.13 -23.41
CA ILE A 124 3.50 16.95 -23.64
C ILE A 124 3.60 15.75 -24.58
N SER A 125 3.34 16.02 -25.86
CA SER A 125 3.46 15.05 -26.92
C SER A 125 4.89 14.52 -26.90
N THR A 126 5.04 13.21 -26.63
CA THR A 126 6.34 12.50 -26.62
C THR A 126 7.03 12.46 -27.98
N LYS A 127 6.52 13.19 -28.98
CA LYS A 127 7.07 13.28 -30.34
C LYS A 127 8.17 14.34 -30.48
N ALA A 128 8.40 15.23 -29.50
CA ALA A 128 9.49 16.23 -29.57
C ALA A 128 10.22 16.36 -28.21
N PRO A 129 11.54 16.09 -28.13
CA PRO A 129 12.29 16.06 -26.86
C PRO A 129 12.96 17.39 -26.45
N ASP A 130 12.56 18.56 -26.96
CA ASP A 130 13.37 19.77 -26.83
C ASP A 130 12.69 20.87 -25.99
N ALA A 131 13.27 21.18 -24.82
CA ALA A 131 13.21 22.43 -24.02
C ALA A 131 11.86 23.12 -23.72
N PHE A 132 10.71 22.59 -24.15
CA PHE A 132 9.41 23.27 -24.10
C PHE A 132 8.55 22.93 -22.86
N PHE A 133 9.18 22.38 -21.81
CA PHE A 133 8.49 21.94 -20.59
C PHE A 133 8.03 23.11 -19.70
N ILE A 134 8.83 24.19 -19.62
CA ILE A 134 8.52 25.35 -18.76
C ILE A 134 7.54 26.33 -19.44
N LEU A 135 7.60 26.47 -20.77
CA LEU A 135 6.77 27.42 -21.52
C LEU A 135 5.29 26.98 -21.62
N ARG A 136 4.99 25.69 -21.83
CA ARG A 136 3.60 25.20 -21.92
C ARG A 136 2.81 25.27 -20.60
N VAL A 137 3.50 25.13 -19.46
CA VAL A 137 2.85 25.29 -18.14
C VAL A 137 2.54 26.77 -17.89
N TRP A 138 3.38 27.67 -18.40
CA TRP A 138 3.16 29.11 -18.33
C TRP A 138 1.99 29.56 -19.23
N ASP A 139 1.90 29.03 -20.46
CA ASP A 139 0.77 29.29 -21.37
C ASP A 139 -0.58 28.79 -20.82
N LEU A 140 -0.57 27.73 -19.98
CA LEU A 140 -1.76 27.23 -19.27
C LEU A 140 -2.15 28.10 -18.06
N LEU A 141 -1.26 28.96 -17.60
CA LEU A 141 -1.48 29.89 -16.49
C LEU A 141 -1.82 31.30 -16.95
N ASP A 142 -1.76 31.58 -18.25
CA ASP A 142 -2.07 32.90 -18.79
C ASP A 142 -3.57 33.22 -18.62
N PRO A 143 -3.93 34.31 -17.92
CA PRO A 143 -5.32 34.60 -17.56
C PRO A 143 -6.17 35.12 -18.72
N GLU A 144 -5.58 35.58 -19.82
CA GLU A 144 -6.32 36.26 -20.91
C GLU A 144 -7.11 35.30 -21.81
N ASP A 145 -6.70 34.03 -21.93
CA ASP A 145 -7.39 32.98 -22.70
C ASP A 145 -7.78 31.77 -21.83
N ALA A 146 -7.98 32.01 -20.52
CA ALA A 146 -8.17 30.95 -19.56
C ALA A 146 -9.35 30.02 -19.96
N PRO A 147 -9.07 28.73 -20.23
CA PRO A 147 -10.14 27.79 -20.55
C PRO A 147 -11.10 27.72 -19.36
N SER A 148 -12.40 27.54 -19.65
CA SER A 148 -13.48 27.47 -18.66
C SER A 148 -13.06 26.74 -17.37
N VAL A 149 -13.62 27.11 -16.21
CA VAL A 149 -13.29 26.54 -14.87
C VAL A 149 -13.07 25.02 -14.87
N VAL A 150 -13.82 24.30 -15.71
CA VAL A 150 -13.70 22.87 -16.01
C VAL A 150 -12.27 22.44 -16.39
N SER A 151 -11.56 23.20 -17.21
CA SER A 151 -10.17 22.93 -17.63
C SER A 151 -9.16 23.06 -16.49
N ARG A 152 -9.39 23.95 -15.52
CA ARG A 152 -8.51 24.10 -14.36
C ARG A 152 -8.64 22.93 -13.40
N ILE A 153 -9.84 22.35 -13.27
CA ILE A 153 -10.08 21.14 -12.47
C ILE A 153 -9.33 19.95 -13.07
N TYR A 154 -9.24 19.85 -14.40
CA TYR A 154 -8.50 18.78 -15.06
C TYR A 154 -6.98 18.83 -14.84
N LEU A 155 -6.40 19.98 -14.46
CA LEU A 155 -4.97 20.08 -14.12
C LEU A 155 -4.63 19.54 -12.73
N ILE A 156 -5.60 19.53 -11.81
CA ILE A 156 -5.39 19.04 -10.45
C ILE A 156 -5.09 17.53 -10.48
N LEU A 157 -5.75 16.78 -11.36
CA LEU A 157 -5.60 15.32 -11.44
C LEU A 157 -4.18 14.87 -11.86
N PRO A 158 -3.56 15.40 -12.95
CA PRO A 158 -2.16 15.14 -13.29
C PRO A 158 -1.19 15.51 -12.18
N VAL A 159 -1.34 16.71 -11.60
CA VAL A 159 -0.46 17.19 -10.53
C VAL A 159 -0.54 16.25 -9.33
N TRP A 160 -1.75 15.87 -8.94
CA TRP A 160 -1.98 14.90 -7.87
C TRP A 160 -1.35 13.54 -8.17
N ASN A 161 -1.49 13.04 -9.40
CA ASN A 161 -0.87 11.78 -9.81
C ASN A 161 0.67 11.83 -9.76
N ILE A 162 1.29 12.92 -10.22
CA ILE A 162 2.74 13.10 -10.13
C ILE A 162 3.18 13.11 -8.66
N ILE A 163 2.48 13.85 -7.80
CA ILE A 163 2.77 13.91 -6.36
C ILE A 163 2.71 12.50 -5.75
N ASN A 164 1.66 11.73 -6.03
CA ASN A 164 1.54 10.34 -5.55
C ASN A 164 2.68 9.46 -6.06
N CYS A 165 3.09 9.60 -7.32
CA CYS A 165 4.22 8.86 -7.89
C CYS A 165 5.54 9.17 -7.17
N VAL A 166 5.82 10.47 -6.97
CA VAL A 166 7.03 10.92 -6.26
C VAL A 166 7.02 10.42 -4.82
N LEU A 167 5.89 10.52 -4.13
CA LEU A 167 5.74 10.04 -2.76
C LEU A 167 5.95 8.53 -2.66
N LEU A 168 5.39 7.73 -3.57
CA LEU A 168 5.61 6.29 -3.63
C LEU A 168 7.08 5.95 -3.85
N ILE A 169 7.74 6.59 -4.83
CA ILE A 169 9.16 6.35 -5.13
C ILE A 169 10.04 6.73 -3.93
N VAL A 170 9.83 7.91 -3.35
CA VAL A 170 10.60 8.40 -2.20
C VAL A 170 10.38 7.49 -0.99
N SER A 171 9.14 7.12 -0.70
CA SER A 171 8.81 6.25 0.44
C SER A 171 9.38 4.85 0.27
N PHE A 172 9.39 4.30 -0.95
CA PHE A 172 10.06 3.04 -1.26
C PHE A 172 11.59 3.17 -1.10
N ARG A 173 12.17 4.27 -1.58
CA ARG A 173 13.62 4.49 -1.52
C ARG A 173 14.15 4.73 -0.10
N LEU A 174 13.37 5.41 0.74
CA LEU A 174 13.67 5.64 2.16
C LEU A 174 13.36 4.43 3.04
N GLY A 175 12.81 3.35 2.49
CA GLY A 175 12.42 2.16 3.25
C GLY A 175 11.24 2.39 4.19
N TRP A 176 10.42 3.42 3.94
CA TRP A 176 9.17 3.63 4.68
C TRP A 176 8.11 2.62 4.25
N ILE A 177 8.11 2.24 2.97
CA ILE A 177 7.31 1.14 2.47
C ILE A 177 8.23 -0.09 2.38
N THR A 178 7.89 -1.12 3.16
CA THR A 178 8.66 -2.36 3.30
C THR A 178 7.81 -3.56 2.91
N ASP A 179 8.38 -4.77 2.99
CA ASP A 179 7.64 -6.03 2.80
C ASP A 179 6.44 -6.17 3.76
N LYS A 180 6.42 -5.43 4.87
CA LYS A 180 5.29 -5.37 5.81
C LYS A 180 4.06 -4.65 5.25
N ASN A 181 4.22 -3.82 4.23
CA ASN A 181 3.11 -3.14 3.55
C ASN A 181 2.36 -4.09 2.60
N ILE A 182 2.90 -5.28 2.33
CA ILE A 182 2.19 -6.34 1.60
C ILE A 182 1.46 -7.22 2.61
N SER A 183 0.12 -7.15 2.58
CA SER A 183 -0.71 -7.97 3.46
C SER A 183 -0.59 -9.46 3.09
N ASP A 184 -0.54 -10.31 4.11
CA ASP A 184 -0.69 -11.77 3.98
C ASP A 184 -2.15 -12.22 4.09
N GLU A 185 -3.07 -11.26 4.07
CA GLU A 185 -4.49 -11.55 4.04
C GLU A 185 -4.88 -12.18 2.70
N LYS A 186 -5.39 -13.41 2.79
CA LYS A 186 -5.86 -14.18 1.65
C LYS A 186 -7.13 -13.59 1.06
N ALA A 187 -7.11 -13.33 -0.24
CA ALA A 187 -8.30 -12.95 -0.99
C ALA A 187 -9.29 -14.13 -1.10
N GLY A 188 -10.56 -13.87 -0.83
CA GLY A 188 -11.63 -14.84 -1.06
C GLY A 188 -11.82 -15.11 -2.56
N ARG A 189 -12.15 -16.34 -2.95
CA ARG A 189 -12.40 -16.69 -4.38
C ARG A 189 -13.48 -15.81 -5.01
N LEU A 190 -14.53 -15.47 -4.23
CA LEU A 190 -15.58 -14.56 -4.66
C LEU A 190 -15.09 -13.13 -4.85
N GLU A 191 -14.19 -12.65 -3.97
CA GLU A 191 -13.59 -11.31 -4.12
C GLU A 191 -12.71 -11.24 -5.37
N ILE A 192 -11.94 -12.30 -5.64
CA ILE A 192 -11.10 -12.39 -6.84
C ILE A 192 -11.98 -12.35 -8.09
N LEU A 193 -13.07 -13.13 -8.11
CA LEU A 193 -14.00 -13.18 -9.26
C LEU A 193 -14.70 -11.82 -9.48
N LEU A 194 -15.29 -11.25 -8.42
CA LEU A 194 -15.99 -9.96 -8.49
C LEU A 194 -15.03 -8.83 -8.83
N GLY A 195 -13.84 -8.81 -8.22
CA GLY A 195 -12.78 -7.88 -8.54
C GLY A 195 -12.37 -7.98 -10.01
N SER A 196 -12.11 -9.20 -10.51
CA SER A 196 -11.74 -9.41 -11.92
C SER A 196 -12.81 -8.87 -12.86
N LEU A 197 -14.09 -9.17 -12.56
CA LEU A 197 -15.22 -8.70 -13.36
C LEU A 197 -15.31 -7.17 -13.36
N ILE A 198 -15.23 -6.53 -12.20
CA ILE A 198 -15.28 -5.07 -12.08
C ILE A 198 -14.11 -4.42 -12.82
N THR A 199 -12.89 -4.94 -12.64
CA THR A 199 -11.70 -4.44 -13.36
C THR A 199 -11.88 -4.54 -14.86
N ALA A 200 -12.38 -5.67 -15.36
CA ALA A 200 -12.65 -5.87 -16.78
C ALA A 200 -13.73 -4.89 -17.30
N VAL A 201 -14.81 -4.67 -16.54
CA VAL A 201 -15.86 -3.71 -16.91
C VAL A 201 -15.32 -2.29 -16.96
N ILE A 202 -14.58 -1.85 -15.94
CA ILE A 202 -13.95 -0.52 -15.90
C ILE A 202 -12.98 -0.37 -17.07
N PHE A 203 -12.14 -1.37 -17.31
CA PHE A 203 -11.22 -1.39 -18.43
C PHE A 203 -11.97 -1.24 -19.77
N VAL A 204 -13.04 -2.00 -19.99
CA VAL A 204 -13.82 -1.95 -21.24
C VAL A 204 -14.46 -0.58 -21.43
N VAL A 205 -15.04 -0.01 -20.37
CA VAL A 205 -15.65 1.31 -20.40
C VAL A 205 -14.60 2.39 -20.72
N CYS A 206 -13.48 2.41 -19.99
CA CYS A 206 -12.41 3.38 -20.21
C CYS A 206 -11.76 3.25 -21.60
N GLN A 207 -11.46 2.02 -22.02
CA GLN A 207 -10.66 1.77 -23.22
C GLN A 207 -11.47 1.81 -24.52
N PHE A 208 -12.68 1.23 -24.54
CA PHE A 208 -13.45 1.07 -25.77
C PHE A 208 -14.59 2.09 -25.90
N ILE A 209 -15.22 2.48 -24.80
CA ILE A 209 -16.31 3.47 -24.82
C ILE A 209 -15.71 4.88 -24.80
N PHE A 210 -14.90 5.21 -23.79
CA PHE A 210 -14.30 6.54 -23.66
C PHE A 210 -13.02 6.75 -24.48
N LYS A 211 -12.43 5.67 -25.02
CA LYS A 211 -11.20 5.71 -25.84
C LYS A 211 -10.05 6.45 -25.13
N LEU A 212 -9.94 6.28 -23.82
CA LEU A 212 -8.90 6.94 -23.02
C LEU A 212 -7.51 6.43 -23.39
N TYR A 213 -6.50 7.28 -23.16
CA TYR A 213 -5.10 6.87 -23.27
C TYR A 213 -4.80 5.75 -22.28
N TRP A 214 -4.01 4.77 -22.71
CA TRP A 214 -3.81 3.53 -21.96
C TRP A 214 -3.28 3.74 -20.54
N ALA A 215 -2.42 4.75 -20.33
CA ALA A 215 -1.90 5.07 -19.00
C ALA A 215 -3.00 5.68 -18.11
N ILE A 216 -3.91 6.48 -18.67
CA ILE A 216 -5.06 6.99 -17.93
C ILE A 216 -5.98 5.83 -17.55
N THR A 217 -6.29 4.95 -18.52
CA THR A 217 -7.08 3.72 -18.28
C THR A 217 -6.47 2.87 -17.18
N PHE A 218 -5.16 2.60 -17.25
CA PHE A 218 -4.46 1.80 -16.24
C PHE A 218 -4.52 2.46 -14.86
N SER A 219 -4.28 3.78 -14.76
CA SER A 219 -4.35 4.52 -13.51
C SER A 219 -5.74 4.45 -12.87
N ILE A 220 -6.81 4.60 -13.68
CA ILE A 220 -8.19 4.47 -13.22
C ILE A 220 -8.43 3.06 -12.68
N CYS A 221 -8.08 2.03 -13.44
CA CYS A 221 -8.25 0.65 -12.99
C CYS A 221 -7.51 0.37 -11.67
N VAL A 222 -6.30 0.92 -11.49
CA VAL A 222 -5.53 0.76 -10.25
C VAL A 222 -6.16 1.47 -9.05
N ILE A 223 -6.63 2.70 -9.22
CA ILE A 223 -7.32 3.45 -8.14
C ILE A 223 -8.60 2.71 -7.71
N TYR A 224 -9.34 2.17 -8.67
CA TYR A 224 -10.53 1.38 -8.35
C TYR A 224 -10.16 0.03 -7.73
N ALA A 225 -9.07 -0.62 -8.17
CA ALA A 225 -8.61 -1.88 -7.59
C ALA A 225 -8.31 -1.76 -6.08
N THR A 226 -7.66 -0.68 -5.65
CA THR A 226 -7.39 -0.44 -4.23
C THR A 226 -8.68 -0.13 -3.48
N SER A 227 -9.51 0.76 -4.03
CA SER A 227 -10.79 1.17 -3.41
C SER A 227 -11.76 -0.01 -3.23
N PHE A 228 -11.87 -0.89 -4.23
CA PHE A 228 -12.74 -2.06 -4.15
C PHE A 228 -12.19 -3.16 -3.26
N SER A 229 -10.87 -3.34 -3.19
CA SER A 229 -10.28 -4.31 -2.27
C SER A 229 -10.70 -4.03 -0.83
N ASP A 230 -10.63 -2.78 -0.41
CA ASP A 230 -11.00 -2.38 0.96
C ASP A 230 -12.51 -2.53 1.19
N ALA A 231 -13.32 -2.14 0.19
CA ALA A 231 -14.77 -2.27 0.27
C ALA A 231 -15.18 -3.75 0.40
N PHE A 232 -14.61 -4.65 -0.41
CA PHE A 232 -14.93 -6.07 -0.39
C PHE A 232 -14.54 -6.75 0.91
N GLY A 233 -13.33 -6.50 1.42
CA GLY A 233 -12.92 -7.04 2.72
C GLY A 233 -13.88 -6.64 3.83
N SER A 234 -14.40 -5.39 3.80
CA SER A 234 -15.35 -4.91 4.79
C SER A 234 -16.75 -5.54 4.69
N ILE A 235 -17.19 -5.92 3.49
CA ILE A 235 -18.54 -6.45 3.23
C ILE A 235 -18.57 -7.97 3.44
N PHE A 236 -17.60 -8.69 2.87
CA PHE A 236 -17.62 -10.16 2.86
C PHE A 236 -17.00 -10.78 4.11
N TYR A 237 -16.09 -10.07 4.79
CA TYR A 237 -15.34 -10.61 5.93
C TYR A 237 -15.32 -9.64 7.12
N PRO A 238 -16.50 -9.28 7.68
CA PRO A 238 -16.57 -8.39 8.84
C PRO A 238 -15.79 -8.93 10.05
N GLU A 239 -15.69 -10.25 10.20
CA GLU A 239 -14.92 -10.92 11.25
C GLU A 239 -13.42 -10.58 11.20
N ARG A 240 -12.83 -10.42 10.00
CA ARG A 240 -11.42 -10.04 9.85
C ARG A 240 -11.16 -8.64 10.37
N ARG A 241 -12.10 -7.72 10.11
CA ARG A 241 -12.05 -6.36 10.65
C ARG A 241 -12.15 -6.36 12.17
N GLN A 242 -13.01 -7.21 12.73
CA GLN A 242 -13.11 -7.37 14.19
C GLN A 242 -11.82 -7.93 14.79
N ALA A 243 -11.20 -8.94 14.16
CA ALA A 243 -9.92 -9.48 14.61
C ALA A 243 -8.78 -8.44 14.51
N ALA A 244 -8.74 -7.64 13.45
CA ALA A 244 -7.77 -6.55 13.29
C ALA A 244 -7.95 -5.47 14.38
N LEU A 245 -9.19 -5.09 14.69
CA LEU A 245 -9.51 -4.15 15.76
C LEU A 245 -9.14 -4.70 17.14
N ALA A 246 -9.42 -5.99 17.41
CA ALA A 246 -9.03 -6.64 18.67
C ALA A 246 -7.49 -6.68 18.84
N ASN A 247 -6.76 -6.87 17.74
CA ASN A 247 -5.28 -6.79 17.75
C ASN A 247 -4.78 -5.36 17.98
N LEU A 248 -5.46 -4.34 17.46
CA LEU A 248 -5.11 -2.94 17.73
C LEU A 248 -5.35 -2.56 19.20
N ASP A 249 -6.46 -3.00 19.79
CA ASP A 249 -6.76 -2.74 21.20
C ASP A 249 -5.73 -3.37 22.14
N SER A 250 -5.25 -4.58 21.82
CA SER A 250 -4.18 -5.24 22.59
C SER A 250 -2.80 -4.56 22.46
N GLN A 251 -2.54 -3.83 21.37
CA GLN A 251 -1.29 -3.06 21.19
C GLN A 251 -1.36 -1.65 21.78
N GLY A 252 -2.56 -1.06 21.88
CA GLY A 252 -2.77 0.34 22.28
C GLY A 252 -2.84 0.58 23.79
N THR A 253 -3.22 -0.42 24.58
CA THR A 253 -3.04 -0.35 26.03
C THR A 253 -1.64 -0.83 26.37
N PRO A 254 -0.73 0.01 26.90
CA PRO A 254 0.40 -0.54 27.66
C PRO A 254 -0.25 -1.44 28.71
N GLY A 255 -0.10 -2.76 28.55
CA GLY A 255 -0.55 -3.72 29.54
C GLY A 255 -0.08 -3.19 30.90
N PRO A 256 -0.94 -3.24 31.94
CA PRO A 256 -0.65 -2.63 33.24
C PRO A 256 0.76 -2.99 33.60
N ALA A 257 1.67 -1.99 33.58
CA ALA A 257 3.12 -2.17 33.45
C ALA A 257 3.51 -3.50 34.07
N GLU A 258 3.71 -4.51 33.21
CA GLU A 258 3.91 -5.87 33.65
C GLU A 258 5.12 -5.81 34.55
N LYS A 259 4.87 -5.80 35.86
CA LYS A 259 5.90 -5.61 36.86
C LYS A 259 6.77 -6.82 36.66
N SER A 260 7.95 -6.64 36.07
CA SER A 260 8.93 -7.70 36.00
C SER A 260 9.28 -8.05 37.43
N GLU A 261 8.70 -9.14 37.92
CA GLU A 261 8.96 -9.61 39.26
C GLU A 261 10.35 -10.24 39.23
N THR A 262 11.32 -9.56 39.84
CA THR A 262 12.64 -10.13 40.12
C THR A 262 12.53 -11.05 41.33
N CYS A 263 12.94 -12.30 41.18
CA CYS A 263 13.07 -13.21 42.31
C CYS A 263 14.14 -12.65 43.26
N ARG A 264 13.82 -12.44 44.54
CA ARG A 264 14.76 -11.82 45.50
C ARG A 264 15.98 -12.66 45.81
N LEU A 265 15.83 -13.99 45.89
CA LEU A 265 16.95 -14.87 46.22
C LEU A 265 17.98 -15.00 45.11
N CYS A 266 17.55 -15.12 43.85
CA CYS A 266 18.47 -15.34 42.72
C CYS A 266 18.66 -14.10 41.82
N GLY A 267 17.94 -13.01 42.07
CA GLY A 267 18.00 -11.77 41.27
C GLY A 267 17.46 -11.90 39.84
N ARG A 268 16.92 -13.05 39.46
CA ARG A 268 16.47 -13.32 38.08
C ARG A 268 15.15 -12.61 37.80
N GLN A 269 15.09 -11.86 36.70
CA GLN A 269 13.83 -11.35 36.16
C GLN A 269 13.01 -12.51 35.62
N ILE A 270 11.77 -12.64 36.10
CA ILE A 270 10.82 -13.64 35.60
C ILE A 270 10.11 -12.99 34.41
N GLN A 271 10.50 -13.38 33.20
CA GLN A 271 9.82 -12.97 31.98
C GLN A 271 8.68 -13.95 31.67
N PRO A 272 7.42 -13.49 31.59
CA PRO A 272 6.38 -14.28 30.96
C PRO A 272 6.77 -14.51 29.48
N PRO A 273 6.64 -15.73 28.91
CA PRO A 273 5.63 -16.74 29.21
C PRO A 273 6.20 -18.02 29.82
N GLU A 274 7.35 -17.99 30.51
CA GLU A 274 7.85 -19.20 31.20
C GLU A 274 6.85 -19.61 32.27
N THR A 275 5.95 -20.55 31.93
CA THR A 275 4.86 -21.00 32.79
C THR A 275 5.42 -21.31 34.18
N PRO A 276 5.12 -20.48 35.21
CA PRO A 276 5.42 -20.87 36.56
C PRO A 276 4.57 -22.11 36.86
N TYR A 277 5.14 -23.13 37.50
CA TYR A 277 4.33 -24.24 37.98
C TYR A 277 3.39 -23.68 39.05
N VAL A 278 2.10 -23.63 38.74
CA VAL A 278 1.06 -23.23 39.69
C VAL A 278 0.83 -24.41 40.63
N ILE A 279 1.58 -24.47 41.72
CA ILE A 279 1.37 -25.44 42.79
C ILE A 279 0.34 -24.84 43.74
N ASN A 280 -0.93 -25.25 43.59
CA ASN A 280 -2.12 -24.62 44.16
C ASN A 280 -2.34 -23.20 43.62
N ARG A 281 -3.60 -22.83 43.35
CA ARG A 281 -4.06 -21.61 42.63
C ARG A 281 -3.60 -20.24 43.18
N LYS A 282 -2.62 -20.17 44.08
CA LYS A 282 -2.09 -18.93 44.64
C LYS A 282 -0.56 -18.82 44.57
N LEU A 283 0.25 -19.84 44.81
CA LEU A 283 1.71 -19.61 44.88
C LEU A 283 2.40 -19.61 43.50
N ILE A 284 3.09 -18.51 43.19
CA ILE A 284 4.08 -18.44 42.11
C ILE A 284 5.44 -18.76 42.76
N VAL A 285 6.12 -19.81 42.28
CA VAL A 285 7.40 -20.26 42.85
C VAL A 285 8.51 -20.13 41.82
N CYS A 286 9.67 -19.60 42.22
CA CYS A 286 10.83 -19.50 41.33
C CYS A 286 11.40 -20.91 41.06
N LYS A 287 11.49 -21.32 39.79
CA LYS A 287 12.04 -22.63 39.39
C LYS A 287 13.46 -22.91 39.91
N GLN A 288 14.29 -21.88 40.03
CA GLN A 288 15.71 -22.07 40.34
C GLN A 288 15.96 -22.25 41.85
N CYS A 289 15.25 -21.50 42.69
CA CYS A 289 15.50 -21.47 44.14
C CYS A 289 14.31 -21.95 44.97
N ASN A 290 13.22 -22.39 44.33
CA ASN A 290 11.99 -22.86 44.96
C ASN A 290 11.37 -21.85 45.95
N ASP A 291 11.60 -20.55 45.73
CA ASP A 291 11.16 -19.47 46.60
C ASP A 291 9.77 -18.95 46.21
N ASN A 292 8.98 -18.57 47.21
CA ASN A 292 7.61 -18.12 47.01
C ASN A 292 7.56 -16.63 46.69
N ILE A 293 7.05 -16.29 45.53
CA ILE A 293 7.03 -14.91 44.98
C ILE A 293 5.77 -14.14 45.43
N GLN A 294 4.78 -14.80 46.04
CA GLN A 294 3.53 -14.13 46.43
C GLN A 294 3.69 -13.09 47.56
N SER A 295 3.77 -11.83 47.12
CA SER A 295 3.27 -10.59 47.70
C SER A 295 3.17 -10.49 49.24
N ARG A 296 4.20 -9.91 49.88
CA ARG A 296 3.94 -8.86 50.88
C ARG A 296 3.53 -7.60 50.10
N THR A 297 2.23 -7.39 49.90
CA THR A 297 1.71 -6.03 49.74
C THR A 297 1.75 -5.31 51.06
#